data_AF-A0A852UM14-F1
#
_entry.id   AF-A0A852UM14-F1
#
_cell.length_a   1.000
_cell.length_b   1.000
_cell.length_c   1.000
_cell.angle_alpha   90.00
_cell.angle_beta   90.00
_cell.angle_gamma   90.00
#
_symmetry.space_group_name_H-M   'P 1'
#
loop_
_entity.id
_entity.type
_entity.pdbx_description
1 polymer ?
#
loop_
_entity_poly.entity_id
_entity_poly.type
_entity_poly.pdbx_seq_one_letter_code
_entity_poly.pdbx_strand_id
1 'polypeptide(L)'
;MEDAQSDQVALQRALVTRTLAGSEHVATQMLAEELRRIVLARGMSIPELVQATGLPPSILQRVLRGQSWLPSRRVISTLLKACHAHPAQVHRLMATWEMAVALRKSEKERPAAPVATERAPRWTTVGTSDRQEVFRDVPSQDDLEPDPLKASTKEEFLQCMRDFQVWAYDPSYGEIVRRSGRRVAVSTLSEALNPNKPARLPSMKVVTAFIIGCGGNEKCLARWSTAWRRIRMGQAKRTTD
;
A
#
# COMPACT_ATOMS: atom_id res chain seq x y z
N MET A 1 26.45 8.01 37.43
CA MET A 1 27.08 8.53 36.19
C MET A 1 26.50 7.88 34.94
N GLU A 2 25.96 6.66 35.01
CA GLU A 2 25.31 5.98 33.87
C GLU A 2 23.97 6.62 33.43
N ASP A 3 23.22 7.26 34.34
CA ASP A 3 21.90 7.83 34.01
C ASP A 3 21.98 9.04 33.04
N ALA A 4 23.01 9.87 33.15
CA ALA A 4 23.19 11.04 32.27
C ALA A 4 23.52 10.66 30.83
N GLN A 5 24.18 9.51 30.63
CA GLN A 5 24.54 9.00 29.31
C GLN A 5 23.30 8.40 28.59
N SER A 6 22.36 7.82 29.35
CA SER A 6 21.09 7.30 28.84
C SER A 6 20.17 8.42 28.33
N ASP A 7 20.06 9.52 29.09
CA ASP A 7 19.27 10.69 28.71
C ASP A 7 19.85 11.44 27.51
N GLN A 8 21.19 11.51 27.40
CA GLN A 8 21.86 12.13 26.26
C GLN A 8 21.66 11.32 24.97
N VAL A 9 21.65 9.99 25.04
CA VAL A 9 21.32 9.11 23.89
C VAL A 9 19.83 9.21 23.51
N ALA A 10 18.93 9.35 24.49
CA ALA A 10 17.50 9.57 24.24
C ALA A 10 17.24 10.93 23.57
N LEU A 11 17.92 11.99 24.00
CA LEU A 11 17.85 13.33 23.41
C LEU A 11 18.46 13.39 22.01
N GLN A 12 19.61 12.75 21.78
CA GLN A 12 20.21 12.64 20.44
C GLN A 12 19.32 11.84 19.49
N ARG A 13 18.67 10.77 19.95
CA ARG A 13 17.65 10.04 19.18
C ARG A 13 16.45 10.91 18.86
N ALA A 14 15.93 11.69 19.82
CA ALA A 14 14.81 12.59 19.60
C ALA A 14 15.13 13.71 18.60
N LEU A 15 16.33 14.28 18.67
CA LEU A 15 16.81 15.31 17.74
C LEU A 15 17.04 14.76 16.32
N VAL A 16 17.68 13.59 16.18
CA VAL A 16 17.87 12.93 14.88
C VAL A 16 16.52 12.52 14.27
N THR A 17 15.58 12.06 15.08
CA THR A 17 14.21 11.78 14.65
C THR A 17 13.54 13.07 14.15
N ARG A 18 13.75 14.22 14.80
CA ARG A 18 13.16 15.51 14.40
C ARG A 18 13.75 16.08 13.10
N THR A 19 15.05 15.88 12.86
CA THR A 19 15.75 16.39 11.67
C THR A 19 15.57 15.51 10.43
N LEU A 20 15.35 14.20 10.61
CA LEU A 20 15.10 13.26 9.50
C LEU A 20 13.60 13.02 9.23
N ALA A 21 12.70 13.46 10.13
CA ALA A 21 11.23 13.34 10.00
C ALA A 21 10.59 14.15 8.86
N GLY A 22 11.37 14.86 8.05
CA GLY A 22 10.84 15.56 6.88
C GLY A 22 10.50 14.65 5.68
N SER A 23 10.84 13.36 5.71
CA SER A 23 10.59 12.45 4.58
C SER A 23 9.82 11.21 5.00
N GLU A 24 8.74 10.89 4.25
CA GLU A 24 7.98 9.64 4.36
C GLU A 24 8.90 8.41 4.38
N HIS A 25 9.99 8.47 3.62
CA HIS A 25 10.98 7.39 3.50
C HIS A 25 11.65 7.07 4.84
N VAL A 26 12.11 8.07 5.59
CA VAL A 26 12.75 7.86 6.90
C VAL A 26 11.78 7.21 7.88
N ALA A 27 10.54 7.70 7.94
CA ALA A 27 9.54 7.15 8.85
C ALA A 27 9.21 5.68 8.51
N THR A 28 9.17 5.35 7.21
CA THR A 28 8.97 3.97 6.73
C THR A 28 10.17 3.08 7.08
N GLN A 29 11.40 3.58 6.95
CA GLN A 29 12.62 2.86 7.33
C GLN A 29 12.68 2.60 8.84
N MET A 30 12.34 3.59 9.67
CA MET A 30 12.30 3.43 11.12
C MET A 30 11.28 2.36 11.54
N LEU A 31 10.11 2.35 10.90
CA LEU A 31 9.08 1.34 11.14
C LEU A 31 9.58 -0.07 10.78
N ALA A 32 10.23 -0.21 9.62
CA ALA A 32 10.76 -1.49 9.16
C ALA A 32 11.89 -2.01 10.05
N GLU A 33 12.77 -1.12 10.51
CA GLU A 33 13.85 -1.45 11.45
C GLU A 33 13.31 -1.96 12.79
N GLU A 34 12.31 -1.30 13.35
CA GLU A 34 11.70 -1.72 14.61
C GLU A 34 10.95 -3.07 14.45
N LEU A 35 10.27 -3.29 13.32
CA LEU A 35 9.66 -4.58 12.99
C LEU A 35 10.71 -5.69 12.85
N ARG A 36 11.85 -5.42 12.19
CA ARG A 36 12.97 -6.36 12.09
C ARG A 36 13.51 -6.71 13.47
N ARG A 37 13.71 -5.73 14.35
CA ARG A 37 14.15 -5.98 15.73
C ARG A 37 13.20 -6.88 16.50
N ILE A 38 11.88 -6.69 16.37
CA ILE A 38 10.87 -7.53 17.02
C ILE A 38 10.90 -8.97 16.47
N VAL A 39 10.98 -9.12 15.15
CA VAL A 39 11.04 -10.44 14.49
C VAL A 39 12.31 -11.19 14.89
N LEU A 40 13.47 -10.52 14.86
CA LEU A 40 14.76 -11.12 15.21
C LEU A 40 14.84 -11.51 16.69
N ALA A 41 14.27 -10.69 17.59
CA ALA A 41 14.21 -11.02 19.01
C ALA A 41 13.40 -12.30 19.31
N ARG A 42 12.52 -12.71 18.39
CA ARG A 42 11.79 -13.98 18.46
C ARG A 42 12.43 -15.13 17.71
N GLY A 43 13.49 -14.88 16.94
CA GLY A 43 14.16 -15.92 16.16
C GLY A 43 13.28 -16.52 15.05
N MET A 44 12.21 -15.83 14.64
CA MET A 44 11.30 -16.36 13.63
C MET A 44 11.89 -16.21 12.23
N SER A 45 11.87 -17.30 11.47
CA SER A 45 12.16 -17.31 10.04
C SER A 45 10.97 -16.78 9.21
N ILE A 46 11.23 -16.41 7.95
CA ILE A 46 10.18 -15.95 7.04
C ILE A 46 9.07 -17.01 6.84
N PRO A 47 9.37 -18.32 6.63
CA PRO A 47 8.33 -19.35 6.53
C PRO A 47 7.44 -19.46 7.77
N GLU A 48 8.02 -19.37 8.97
CA GLU A 48 7.26 -19.41 10.23
C GLU A 48 6.37 -18.17 10.38
N LEU A 49 6.84 -17.00 9.96
CA LEU A 49 6.00 -15.80 9.90
C LEU A 49 4.85 -15.96 8.91
N VAL A 50 5.06 -16.55 7.73
CA VAL A 50 3.98 -16.84 6.77
C VAL A 50 2.93 -17.73 7.42
N GLN A 51 3.36 -18.80 8.08
CA GLN A 51 2.46 -19.74 8.75
C GLN A 51 1.70 -19.08 9.91
N ALA A 52 2.37 -18.27 10.73
CA ALA A 52 1.76 -17.63 11.90
C ALA A 52 0.84 -16.45 11.54
N THR A 53 1.12 -15.74 10.44
CA THR A 53 0.38 -14.52 10.06
C THR A 53 -0.64 -14.75 8.94
N GLY A 54 -0.47 -15.81 8.14
CA GLY A 54 -1.21 -16.02 6.89
C GLY A 54 -0.88 -14.98 5.81
N LEU A 55 0.15 -14.15 6.00
CA LEU A 55 0.55 -13.15 5.02
C LEU A 55 1.47 -13.76 3.95
N PRO A 56 1.35 -13.35 2.67
CA PRO A 56 2.26 -13.80 1.63
C PRO A 56 3.74 -13.45 1.94
N PRO A 57 4.70 -14.30 1.54
CA PRO A 57 6.14 -14.05 1.77
C PRO A 57 6.60 -12.70 1.20
N SER A 58 6.04 -12.30 0.05
CA SER A 58 6.33 -11.03 -0.61
C SER A 58 5.92 -9.81 0.22
N ILE A 59 4.81 -9.89 0.95
CA ILE A 59 4.37 -8.83 1.86
C ILE A 59 5.32 -8.74 3.05
N LEU A 60 5.67 -9.87 3.66
CA LEU A 60 6.59 -9.91 4.80
C LEU A 60 7.97 -9.35 4.43
N GLN A 61 8.53 -9.77 3.29
CA GLN A 61 9.82 -9.27 2.81
C GLN A 61 9.78 -7.77 2.51
N ARG A 62 8.71 -7.27 1.89
CA ARG A 62 8.55 -5.85 1.58
C ARG A 62 8.49 -4.99 2.84
N VAL A 63 7.70 -5.43 3.83
CA VAL A 63 7.56 -4.77 5.13
C VAL A 63 8.89 -4.74 5.89
N LEU A 64 9.58 -5.87 5.98
CA LEU A 64 10.83 -5.96 6.73
C LEU A 64 11.97 -5.19 6.05
N ARG A 65 11.97 -5.06 4.72
CA ARG A 65 12.97 -4.30 3.97
C ARG A 65 12.75 -2.79 4.01
N GLY A 66 11.61 -2.30 4.49
CA GLY A 66 11.30 -0.87 4.50
C GLY A 66 11.20 -0.27 3.10
N GLN A 67 10.84 -1.06 2.08
CA GLN A 67 10.58 -0.52 0.74
C GLN A 67 9.44 0.50 0.84
N SER A 68 9.61 1.70 0.26
CA SER A 68 8.88 2.98 0.36
C SER A 68 7.34 2.99 0.37
N TRP A 69 6.72 2.03 1.06
CA TRP A 69 5.30 1.86 1.25
C TRP A 69 5.06 1.64 2.73
N LEU A 70 4.11 2.41 3.27
CA LEU A 70 3.71 2.28 4.65
C LEU A 70 2.73 1.10 4.80
N PRO A 71 3.07 0.04 5.56
CA PRO A 71 2.19 -1.10 5.72
C PRO A 71 0.87 -0.73 6.38
N SER A 72 -0.19 -1.47 6.07
CA SER A 72 -1.49 -1.22 6.69
C SER A 72 -1.46 -1.53 8.19
N ARG A 73 -2.29 -0.82 8.96
CA ARG A 73 -2.46 -1.07 10.40
C ARG A 73 -2.74 -2.54 10.71
N ARG A 74 -3.49 -3.21 9.83
CA ARG A 74 -3.82 -4.64 9.94
C ARG A 74 -2.58 -5.51 9.78
N VAL A 75 -1.75 -5.27 8.76
CA VAL A 75 -0.51 -6.02 8.53
C VAL A 75 0.43 -5.89 9.73
N ILE A 76 0.62 -4.67 10.24
CA ILE A 76 1.45 -4.42 11.43
C ILE A 76 0.89 -5.13 12.65
N SER A 77 -0.43 -5.01 12.91
CA SER A 77 -1.06 -5.67 14.05
C SER A 77 -0.98 -7.20 13.98
N THR A 78 -1.18 -7.79 12.80
CA THR A 78 -1.05 -9.24 12.60
C THR A 78 0.37 -9.71 12.87
N LEU A 79 1.38 -9.00 12.36
CA LEU A 79 2.80 -9.28 12.63
C LEU A 79 3.12 -9.21 14.13
N LEU A 80 2.74 -8.13 14.79
CA LEU A 80 3.00 -7.94 16.22
C LEU A 80 2.34 -9.03 17.09
N LYS A 81 1.13 -9.45 16.72
CA LYS A 81 0.42 -10.55 17.40
C LYS A 81 1.15 -11.88 17.20
N ALA A 82 1.56 -12.19 15.96
CA ALA A 82 2.31 -13.41 15.66
C ALA A 82 3.66 -13.47 16.39
N CYS A 83 4.33 -12.32 16.55
CA CYS A 83 5.59 -12.23 17.30
C CYS A 83 5.40 -12.11 18.82
N HIS A 84 4.16 -12.14 19.33
CA HIS A 84 3.84 -11.90 20.75
C HIS A 84 4.57 -10.68 21.30
N ALA A 85 4.50 -9.57 20.56
CA ALA A 85 5.19 -8.33 20.91
C ALA A 85 4.64 -7.77 22.23
N HIS A 86 5.52 -7.21 23.05
CA HIS A 86 5.12 -6.62 24.32
C HIS A 86 4.20 -5.41 24.09
N PRO A 87 3.14 -5.17 24.89
CA PRO A 87 2.21 -4.06 24.66
C PRO A 87 2.91 -2.69 24.50
N ALA A 88 3.96 -2.43 25.29
CA ALA A 88 4.77 -1.22 25.15
C ALA A 88 5.46 -1.08 23.78
N GLN A 89 5.92 -2.18 23.19
CA GLN A 89 6.50 -2.18 21.83
C GLN A 89 5.42 -1.93 20.78
N VAL A 90 4.24 -2.53 20.95
CA VAL A 90 3.07 -2.30 20.08
C VAL A 90 2.70 -0.82 20.09
N HIS A 91 2.57 -0.19 21.26
CA HIS A 91 2.23 1.23 21.36
C HIS A 91 3.27 2.13 20.69
N ARG A 92 4.56 1.89 20.93
CA ARG A 92 5.63 2.65 20.28
C ARG A 92 5.63 2.51 18.76
N LEU A 93 5.54 1.28 18.25
CA LEU A 93 5.53 1.04 16.81
C LEU A 93 4.31 1.67 16.14
N MET A 94 3.13 1.59 16.78
CA MET A 94 1.90 2.18 16.27
C MET A 94 1.95 3.70 16.27
N ALA A 95 2.57 4.33 17.27
CA ALA A 95 2.82 5.77 17.27
C ALA A 95 3.75 6.18 16.10
N THR A 96 4.82 5.42 15.84
CA THR A 96 5.70 5.65 14.68
C THR A 96 4.95 5.52 13.36
N TRP A 97 4.07 4.52 13.25
CA TRP A 97 3.21 4.36 12.08
C TRP A 97 2.23 5.53 11.90
N GLU A 98 1.58 6.00 12.97
CA GLU A 98 0.65 7.13 12.92
C GLU A 98 1.36 8.43 12.49
N MET A 99 2.59 8.67 12.96
CA MET A 99 3.41 9.78 12.49
C MET A 99 3.72 9.68 10.99
N ALA A 100 4.07 8.50 10.49
CA ALA A 100 4.33 8.28 9.07
C ALA A 100 3.09 8.51 8.19
N VAL A 101 1.91 8.08 8.66
CA VAL A 101 0.62 8.37 7.99
C VAL A 101 0.37 9.89 7.95
N ALA A 102 0.61 10.58 9.06
CA ALA A 102 0.40 12.02 9.16
C ALA A 102 1.35 12.80 8.22
N LEU A 103 2.62 12.42 8.15
CA LEU A 103 3.60 13.01 7.24
C LEU A 103 3.18 12.83 5.78
N ARG A 104 2.80 11.61 5.39
CA ARG A 104 2.30 11.34 4.02
C ARG A 104 1.04 12.14 3.68
N LYS A 105 0.12 12.28 4.64
CA LYS A 105 -1.08 13.10 4.47
C LYS A 105 -0.71 14.57 4.24
N SER A 106 0.25 15.09 5.02
CA SER A 106 0.73 16.46 4.89
C SER A 106 1.48 16.72 3.57
N GLU A 107 2.26 15.76 3.06
CA GLU A 107 2.91 15.86 1.75
C GLU A 107 1.89 15.91 0.61
N LYS A 108 0.82 15.12 0.71
CA LYS A 108 -0.27 15.09 -0.28
C LYS A 108 -1.17 16.33 -0.24
N GLU A 109 -1.37 16.90 0.95
CA GLU A 109 -2.16 18.12 1.16
C GLU A 109 -1.34 19.39 0.93
N ARG A 110 -0.01 19.29 0.76
CA ARG A 110 0.84 20.41 0.37
C ARG A 110 0.35 20.92 -0.99
N PRO A 111 -0.24 22.13 -1.06
CA PRO A 111 -0.72 22.66 -2.33
C PRO A 111 0.46 22.69 -3.30
N ALA A 112 0.22 22.23 -4.54
CA ALA A 112 1.18 22.40 -5.61
C ALA A 112 1.55 23.89 -5.61
N ALA A 113 2.80 24.20 -5.26
CA ALA A 113 3.29 25.56 -5.35
C ALA A 113 2.90 26.07 -6.74
N PRO A 114 2.37 27.30 -6.88
CA PRO A 114 2.05 27.83 -8.19
C PRO A 114 3.31 27.67 -9.03
N VAL A 115 3.20 26.92 -10.14
CA VAL A 115 4.25 26.81 -11.14
C VAL A 115 4.44 28.21 -11.67
N ALA A 116 5.32 28.97 -11.03
CA ALA A 116 5.80 30.23 -11.51
C ALA A 116 6.42 29.94 -12.87
N THR A 117 5.70 30.35 -13.91
CA THR A 117 6.14 30.32 -15.30
C THR A 117 7.16 31.44 -15.47
N GLU A 118 8.25 31.37 -14.72
CA GLU A 118 9.32 32.36 -14.77
C GLU A 118 10.45 31.78 -15.62
N ARG A 119 10.43 32.18 -16.89
CA ARG A 119 11.55 32.03 -17.81
C ARG A 119 12.80 32.70 -17.23
N ALA A 120 13.82 31.92 -16.88
CA ALA A 120 15.26 32.21 -17.06
C ALA A 120 16.14 31.16 -16.33
N PRO A 121 17.46 31.07 -16.57
CA PRO A 121 18.17 31.07 -17.84
C PRO A 121 18.98 29.76 -18.02
N ARG A 122 19.49 29.61 -19.25
CA ARG A 122 20.39 28.57 -19.72
C ARG A 122 21.71 28.61 -18.92
N TRP A 123 21.96 27.62 -18.07
CA TRP A 123 23.30 27.36 -17.53
C TRP A 123 23.98 26.27 -18.36
N THR A 124 25.11 26.67 -18.94
CA THR A 124 26.15 25.81 -19.50
C THR A 124 26.90 25.08 -18.37
N THR A 125 27.24 23.83 -18.68
CA THR A 125 27.95 22.79 -17.95
C THR A 125 29.23 23.23 -17.24
N VAL A 126 29.48 22.72 -16.02
CA VAL A 126 30.78 22.14 -15.61
C VAL A 126 30.49 20.96 -14.69
N GLY A 127 31.17 19.83 -14.95
CA GLY A 127 30.87 18.55 -14.37
C GLY A 127 31.33 18.37 -12.92
N THR A 128 30.61 17.49 -12.25
CA THR A 128 31.20 16.54 -11.31
C THR A 128 30.62 15.18 -11.68
N SER A 129 31.52 14.36 -12.20
CA SER A 129 31.28 12.95 -12.50
C SER A 129 30.96 12.19 -11.21
N ASP A 130 30.33 11.03 -11.38
CA ASP A 130 30.49 9.85 -10.52
C ASP A 130 29.50 9.68 -9.35
N ARG A 131 28.28 9.22 -9.66
CA ARG A 131 27.52 8.19 -8.87
C ARG A 131 26.12 7.85 -9.43
N GLN A 132 25.97 7.74 -10.75
CA GLN A 132 24.76 7.12 -11.31
C GLN A 132 25.05 5.66 -11.64
N GLU A 133 25.18 4.86 -10.58
CA GLU A 133 25.07 3.40 -10.67
C GLU A 133 23.63 3.07 -11.11
N VAL A 134 23.51 2.83 -12.42
CA VAL A 134 22.69 1.84 -13.11
C VAL A 134 21.76 0.99 -12.22
N PHE A 135 20.65 1.55 -11.75
CA PHE A 135 19.45 0.76 -11.40
C PHE A 135 18.72 0.40 -12.69
N ARG A 136 19.23 -0.59 -13.42
CA ARG A 136 18.53 -1.19 -14.56
C ARG A 136 17.53 -2.22 -14.04
N ASP A 137 16.29 -2.08 -14.52
CA ASP A 137 15.20 -3.06 -14.48
C ASP A 137 14.44 -3.24 -13.15
N VAL A 138 14.01 -2.14 -12.54
CA VAL A 138 12.81 -2.16 -11.68
C VAL A 138 11.62 -1.80 -12.57
N PRO A 139 10.60 -2.69 -12.74
CA PRO A 139 9.39 -2.34 -13.47
C PRO A 139 8.81 -1.06 -12.88
N SER A 140 8.40 -0.13 -13.73
CA SER A 140 7.72 1.07 -13.26
C SER A 140 6.46 0.65 -12.49
N GLN A 141 6.02 1.42 -11.49
CA GLN A 141 4.84 1.10 -10.67
C GLN A 141 3.58 0.79 -11.51
N ASP A 142 3.55 1.28 -12.74
CA ASP A 142 2.51 1.06 -13.75
C ASP A 142 2.57 -0.34 -14.41
N ASP A 143 3.73 -1.00 -14.46
CA ASP A 143 3.90 -2.34 -15.06
C ASP A 143 3.29 -3.47 -14.19
N LEU A 144 3.00 -3.16 -12.92
CA LEU A 144 2.40 -4.09 -11.97
C LEU A 144 0.89 -3.85 -11.75
N GLU A 145 0.29 -2.84 -12.42
CA GLU A 145 -1.16 -2.59 -12.34
C GLU A 145 -1.91 -3.78 -12.98
N PRO A 146 -2.82 -4.46 -12.25
CA PRO A 146 -3.63 -5.53 -12.82
C PRO A 146 -4.49 -5.03 -13.98
N ASP A 147 -4.35 -5.68 -15.14
CA ASP A 147 -5.12 -5.32 -16.33
C ASP A 147 -6.43 -6.13 -16.41
N PRO A 148 -7.60 -5.50 -16.23
CA PRO A 148 -8.89 -6.18 -16.30
C PRO A 148 -9.21 -6.70 -17.71
N LEU A 149 -8.56 -6.17 -18.76
CA LEU A 149 -8.79 -6.61 -20.14
C LEU A 149 -8.21 -8.00 -20.44
N LYS A 150 -7.37 -8.55 -19.55
CA LYS A 150 -6.89 -9.93 -19.63
C LYS A 150 -7.91 -10.94 -19.11
N ALA A 151 -8.84 -10.53 -18.24
CA ALA A 151 -9.84 -11.41 -17.66
C ALA A 151 -10.94 -11.79 -18.67
N SER A 152 -11.09 -13.09 -18.93
CA SER A 152 -12.10 -13.64 -19.85
C SER A 152 -13.29 -14.28 -19.12
N THR A 153 -13.11 -14.60 -17.85
CA THR A 153 -14.14 -15.21 -16.98
C THR A 153 -14.52 -14.30 -15.81
N LYS A 154 -15.65 -14.61 -15.16
CA LYS A 154 -16.10 -13.84 -13.99
C LYS A 154 -15.18 -14.07 -12.78
N GLU A 155 -14.64 -15.28 -12.66
CA GLU A 155 -13.67 -15.68 -11.64
C GLU A 155 -12.37 -14.88 -11.80
N GLU A 156 -11.80 -14.85 -13.00
CA GLU A 156 -10.60 -14.07 -13.31
C GLU A 156 -10.82 -12.57 -13.08
N PHE A 157 -11.99 -12.05 -13.42
CA PHE A 157 -12.31 -10.64 -13.21
C PHE A 157 -12.39 -10.29 -11.72
N LEU A 158 -13.02 -11.14 -10.91
CA LEU A 158 -13.07 -10.95 -9.46
C LEU A 158 -11.68 -11.09 -8.82
N GLN A 159 -10.86 -12.03 -9.31
CA GLN A 159 -9.49 -12.16 -8.85
C GLN A 159 -8.68 -10.91 -9.20
N CYS A 160 -8.79 -10.42 -10.44
CA CYS A 160 -8.18 -9.18 -10.87
C CYS A 160 -8.63 -7.99 -10.01
N MET A 161 -9.91 -7.91 -9.59
CA MET A 161 -10.38 -6.87 -8.66
C MET A 161 -9.65 -6.96 -7.31
N ARG A 162 -9.46 -8.17 -6.76
CA ARG A 162 -8.72 -8.35 -5.50
C ARG A 162 -7.25 -7.97 -5.66
N ASP A 163 -6.63 -8.37 -6.76
CA ASP A 163 -5.24 -8.00 -7.07
C ASP A 163 -5.12 -6.49 -7.21
N PHE A 164 -6.12 -5.83 -7.80
CA PHE A 164 -6.18 -4.37 -7.90
C PHE A 164 -6.38 -3.71 -6.53
N GLN A 165 -7.16 -4.32 -5.63
CA GLN A 165 -7.24 -3.88 -4.22
C GLN A 165 -5.86 -3.88 -3.58
N VAL A 166 -5.12 -4.98 -3.73
CA VAL A 166 -3.78 -5.15 -3.17
C VAL A 166 -2.81 -4.14 -3.78
N TRP A 167 -2.85 -3.96 -5.11
CA TRP A 167 -2.07 -2.94 -5.82
C TRP A 167 -2.40 -1.52 -5.32
N ALA A 168 -3.68 -1.24 -5.07
CA ALA A 168 -4.18 0.00 -4.49
C ALA A 168 -3.95 0.14 -2.97
N TYR A 169 -2.99 -0.61 -2.42
CA TYR A 169 -2.59 -0.62 -1.01
C TYR A 169 -3.60 -1.27 -0.04
N ASP A 170 -4.34 -2.26 -0.51
CA ASP A 170 -5.28 -3.09 0.25
C ASP A 170 -6.24 -2.29 1.14
N PRO A 171 -6.99 -1.31 0.59
CA PRO A 171 -7.94 -0.54 1.36
C PRO A 171 -9.05 -1.47 1.88
N SER A 172 -9.43 -1.31 3.15
CA SER A 172 -10.57 -2.06 3.69
C SER A 172 -11.87 -1.71 2.94
N TYR A 173 -12.86 -2.62 2.94
CA TYR A 173 -14.14 -2.34 2.29
C TYR A 173 -14.83 -1.08 2.84
N GLY A 174 -14.70 -0.80 4.15
CA GLY A 174 -15.20 0.45 4.74
C GLY A 174 -14.53 1.69 4.16
N GLU A 175 -13.22 1.62 3.92
CA GLU A 175 -12.44 2.70 3.33
C GLU A 175 -12.78 2.90 1.83
N ILE A 176 -12.96 1.82 1.07
CA ILE A 176 -13.41 1.86 -0.32
C ILE A 176 -14.79 2.52 -0.42
N VAL A 177 -15.74 2.14 0.44
CA VAL A 177 -17.07 2.74 0.51
C VAL A 177 -16.97 4.23 0.85
N ARG A 178 -16.14 4.60 1.81
CA ARG A 178 -15.94 6.01 2.20
C ARG A 178 -15.39 6.83 1.04
N ARG A 179 -14.32 6.36 0.39
CA ARG A 179 -13.65 7.05 -0.73
C ARG A 179 -14.51 7.15 -1.99
N SER A 180 -15.42 6.19 -2.20
CA SER A 180 -16.36 6.19 -3.32
C SER A 180 -17.63 7.02 -3.08
N GLY A 181 -17.72 7.76 -1.96
CA GLY A 181 -18.89 8.57 -1.63
C GLY A 181 -20.09 7.75 -1.18
N ARG A 182 -19.86 6.58 -0.56
CA ARG A 182 -20.88 5.68 0.00
C ARG A 182 -21.93 5.20 -1.00
N ARG A 183 -21.55 5.10 -2.28
CA ARG A 183 -22.45 4.65 -3.37
C ARG A 183 -22.93 3.20 -3.22
N VAL A 184 -22.21 2.38 -2.45
CA VAL A 184 -22.52 0.98 -2.16
C VAL A 184 -22.28 0.69 -0.67
N ALA A 185 -22.94 -0.34 -0.13
CA ALA A 185 -22.73 -0.78 1.24
C ALA A 185 -21.47 -1.64 1.38
N VAL A 186 -20.88 -1.65 2.58
CA VAL A 186 -19.70 -2.48 2.91
C VAL A 186 -20.01 -3.96 2.75
N SER A 187 -21.19 -4.40 3.20
CA SER A 187 -21.67 -5.77 3.05
C SER A 187 -21.75 -6.18 1.59
N THR A 188 -22.19 -5.29 0.69
CA THR A 188 -22.26 -5.54 -0.75
C THR A 188 -20.88 -5.80 -1.36
N LEU A 189 -19.86 -5.01 -1.01
CA LEU A 189 -18.49 -5.25 -1.47
C LEU A 189 -17.92 -6.53 -0.90
N SER A 190 -18.10 -6.74 0.41
CA SER A 190 -17.62 -7.94 1.09
C SER A 190 -18.24 -9.21 0.52
N GLU A 191 -19.51 -9.17 0.15
CA GLU A 191 -20.20 -10.30 -0.48
C GLU A 191 -19.75 -10.51 -1.92
N ALA A 192 -19.63 -9.44 -2.71
CA ALA A 192 -19.23 -9.52 -4.12
C ALA A 192 -17.81 -10.06 -4.32
N LEU A 193 -16.88 -9.75 -3.40
CA LEU A 193 -15.47 -10.13 -3.50
C LEU A 193 -15.11 -11.35 -2.65
N ASN A 194 -16.06 -11.96 -1.94
CA ASN A 194 -15.80 -13.11 -1.07
C ASN A 194 -15.28 -14.32 -1.89
N PRO A 195 -14.06 -14.84 -1.63
CA PRO A 195 -13.52 -15.99 -2.33
C PRO A 195 -14.26 -17.31 -2.03
N ASN A 196 -14.99 -17.38 -0.91
CA ASN A 196 -15.70 -18.59 -0.49
C ASN A 196 -17.11 -18.68 -1.08
N LYS A 197 -17.56 -17.67 -1.83
CA LYS A 197 -18.88 -17.67 -2.48
C LYS A 197 -18.74 -17.97 -3.97
N PRO A 198 -19.76 -18.60 -4.60
CA PRO A 198 -19.74 -18.82 -6.04
C PRO A 198 -19.58 -17.49 -6.77
N ALA A 199 -18.65 -17.44 -7.71
CA ALA A 199 -18.33 -16.22 -8.44
C ALA A 199 -19.59 -15.71 -9.17
N ARG A 200 -19.95 -14.47 -8.87
CA ARG A 200 -21.03 -13.73 -9.53
C ARG A 200 -20.43 -12.42 -10.03
N LEU A 201 -20.71 -12.08 -11.28
CA LEU A 201 -20.23 -10.82 -11.84
C LEU A 201 -20.93 -9.66 -11.09
N PRO A 202 -20.20 -8.78 -10.39
CA PRO A 202 -20.80 -7.67 -9.66
C PRO A 202 -21.53 -6.72 -10.60
N SER A 203 -22.46 -5.91 -10.09
CA SER A 203 -23.06 -4.86 -10.93
C SER A 203 -22.03 -3.80 -11.32
N MET A 204 -22.25 -3.11 -12.45
CA MET A 204 -21.36 -2.01 -12.86
C MET A 204 -21.23 -0.94 -11.77
N LYS A 205 -22.32 -0.65 -11.04
CA LYS A 205 -22.32 0.27 -9.90
C LYS A 205 -21.31 -0.15 -8.82
N VAL A 206 -21.23 -1.45 -8.51
CA VAL A 206 -20.29 -2.00 -7.54
C VAL A 206 -18.85 -1.91 -8.06
N VAL A 207 -18.62 -2.26 -9.32
CA VAL A 207 -17.29 -2.13 -9.97
C VAL A 207 -16.81 -0.68 -9.94
N THR A 208 -17.65 0.27 -10.37
CA THR A 208 -17.32 1.70 -10.34
C THR A 208 -16.97 2.19 -8.94
N ALA A 209 -17.80 1.87 -7.94
CA ALA A 209 -17.54 2.27 -6.56
C ALA A 209 -16.24 1.67 -6.03
N PHE A 210 -15.96 0.41 -6.36
CA PHE A 210 -14.72 -0.26 -5.98
C PHE A 210 -13.49 0.42 -6.60
N ILE A 211 -13.47 0.65 -7.92
CA ILE A 211 -12.33 1.27 -8.61
C ILE A 211 -12.07 2.69 -8.11
N ILE A 212 -13.11 3.51 -7.96
CA ILE A 212 -12.98 4.85 -7.38
C ILE A 212 -12.46 4.78 -5.95
N GLY A 213 -12.99 3.86 -5.13
CA GLY A 213 -12.57 3.71 -3.74
C GLY A 213 -11.12 3.23 -3.60
N CYS A 214 -10.61 2.49 -4.58
CA CYS A 214 -9.21 2.12 -4.72
C CYS A 214 -8.34 3.24 -5.34
N GLY A 215 -8.90 4.39 -5.69
CA GLY A 215 -8.16 5.53 -6.25
C GLY A 215 -7.92 5.46 -7.77
N GLY A 216 -8.63 4.58 -8.47
CA GLY A 216 -8.58 4.50 -9.92
C GLY A 216 -9.11 5.77 -10.59
N ASN A 217 -8.45 6.19 -11.66
CA ASN A 217 -8.86 7.34 -12.48
C ASN A 217 -9.85 6.93 -13.58
N GLU A 218 -10.28 7.88 -14.41
CA GLU A 218 -11.24 7.64 -15.48
C GLU A 218 -10.75 6.64 -16.54
N LYS A 219 -9.43 6.64 -16.85
CA LYS A 219 -8.83 5.65 -17.76
C LYS A 219 -8.88 4.24 -17.19
N CYS A 220 -8.58 4.08 -15.90
CA CYS A 220 -8.78 2.81 -15.20
C CYS A 220 -10.26 2.39 -15.32
N LEU A 221 -11.18 3.29 -14.95
CA LEU A 221 -12.61 2.99 -14.98
C LEU A 221 -13.11 2.57 -16.36
N ALA A 222 -12.61 3.18 -17.44
CA ALA A 222 -12.90 2.78 -18.81
C ALA A 222 -12.42 1.36 -19.12
N ARG A 223 -11.18 0.99 -18.76
CA ARG A 223 -10.64 -0.37 -18.92
C ARG A 223 -11.50 -1.41 -18.18
N TRP A 224 -11.81 -1.13 -16.91
CA TRP A 224 -12.65 -1.99 -16.07
C TRP A 224 -14.07 -2.13 -16.61
N SER A 225 -14.66 -1.04 -17.10
CA SER A 225 -15.99 -1.05 -17.71
C SER A 225 -16.04 -1.89 -18.99
N THR A 226 -15.01 -1.79 -19.83
CA THR A 226 -14.89 -2.57 -21.07
C THR A 226 -14.77 -4.06 -20.79
N ALA A 227 -13.87 -4.46 -19.89
CA ALA A 227 -13.72 -5.85 -19.47
C ALA A 227 -15.04 -6.42 -18.93
N TRP A 228 -15.71 -5.67 -18.06
CA TRP A 228 -16.99 -6.07 -17.49
C TRP A 228 -18.07 -6.30 -18.54
N ARG A 229 -18.21 -5.39 -19.53
CA ARG A 229 -19.18 -5.53 -20.62
C ARG A 229 -18.88 -6.78 -21.46
N ARG A 230 -17.61 -7.03 -21.78
CA ARG A 230 -17.19 -8.21 -22.54
C ARG A 230 -17.61 -9.51 -21.84
N ILE A 231 -17.33 -9.63 -20.55
CA ILE A 231 -17.68 -10.81 -19.76
C ILE A 231 -19.20 -10.99 -19.65
N ARG A 232 -19.93 -9.89 -19.40
CA ARG A 232 -21.40 -9.93 -19.30
C ARG A 232 -22.06 -10.36 -20.60
N MET A 233 -21.60 -9.84 -21.75
CA MET A 233 -22.10 -10.25 -23.05
C MET A 233 -21.77 -11.72 -23.36
N GLY A 234 -20.58 -12.19 -22.97
CA GLY A 234 -20.21 -13.60 -23.06
C GLY A 234 -21.06 -14.52 -22.18
N GLN A 235 -21.58 -14.05 -21.05
CA GLN A 235 -22.52 -14.82 -20.22
C GLN A 235 -23.92 -14.93 -20.85
N ALA A 236 -24.44 -13.84 -21.41
CA ALA A 236 -25.76 -13.84 -22.07
C ALA A 236 -25.80 -14.84 -23.25
N LYS A 237 -24.72 -14.90 -24.04
CA LYS A 237 -24.61 -15.86 -25.15
C LYS A 237 -24.64 -17.32 -24.70
N ARG A 238 -24.17 -17.64 -23.48
CA ARG A 238 -24.13 -19.01 -22.93
C ARG A 238 -25.40 -19.44 -22.19
N THR A 239 -26.33 -18.52 -21.95
CA THR A 239 -27.61 -18.80 -21.26
C THR A 239 -28.77 -18.98 -22.24
N THR A 240 -28.53 -18.81 -23.54
CA THR A 240 -29.53 -18.84 -24.61
C THR A 240 -29.32 -20.03 -25.56
N ASP A 241 -28.49 -20.98 -25.16
CA ASP A 241 -28.21 -22.27 -25.82
C ASP A 241 -28.49 -23.36 -24.79
#